data_AF-Q8LHN1-F1
#
_entry.id   AF-Q8LHN1-F1
#
_cell.length_a   1.000
_cell.length_b   1.000
_cell.length_c   1.000
_cell.angle_alpha   90.00
_cell.angle_beta   90.00
_cell.angle_gamma   90.00
#
_symmetry.space_group_name_H-M   'P 1'
#
loop_
_entity.id
_entity.type
_entity.pdbx_description
1 polymer ?
#
loop_
_entity_poly.entity_id
_entity_poly.type
_entity_poly.pdbx_seq_one_letter_code
_entity_poly.pdbx_strand_id
1 'polypeptide(L)'
;MPPLDGNGGAGAAGDHSHDVVIDVGGATTSSCVVCMEPLEWAAIGPCGHGDVCAGCALHIRVFQNNRRCCICRAPCRVVVVTSHGAIVAAAAAGGGWPAVSSRLPMSRTRRGGYSRREGRVGEYWYHTGMGAFFDDERQYAAAKAAARLGPPPCGDANENPPPPPPPPPPTTTTRTRTGVSNSDGQGSLLTQREKMEALVFILVVVVILVVMAFV
;
A
#
# COMPACT_ATOMS: atom_id res chain seq x y z
N MET A 1 -11.59 -55.21 -36.84
CA MET A 1 -12.43 -54.52 -37.84
C MET A 1 -13.36 -55.56 -38.43
N PRO A 2 -14.69 -55.37 -38.45
CA PRO A 2 -15.35 -54.26 -39.16
C PRO A 2 -16.41 -53.55 -38.25
N PRO A 3 -17.47 -52.88 -38.76
CA PRO A 3 -17.63 -51.43 -38.66
C PRO A 3 -18.82 -51.00 -37.78
N LEU A 4 -18.82 -49.74 -37.33
CA LEU A 4 -20.05 -49.05 -36.96
C LEU A 4 -20.09 -47.69 -37.66
N ASP A 5 -20.99 -47.69 -38.62
CA ASP A 5 -21.47 -46.63 -39.47
C ASP A 5 -22.36 -45.66 -38.68
N GLY A 6 -22.26 -44.38 -39.03
CA GLY A 6 -23.46 -43.55 -39.17
C GLY A 6 -23.58 -42.32 -38.28
N ASN A 7 -23.40 -41.17 -38.94
CA ASN A 7 -24.21 -39.95 -38.86
C ASN A 7 -24.00 -39.04 -37.63
N GLY A 8 -23.68 -37.75 -37.73
CA GLY A 8 -23.84 -36.79 -38.82
C GLY A 8 -24.56 -35.55 -38.25
N GLY A 9 -24.04 -34.34 -38.49
CA GLY A 9 -24.82 -33.12 -38.25
C GLY A 9 -24.07 -31.86 -37.82
N ALA A 10 -23.67 -31.08 -38.83
CA ALA A 10 -23.79 -29.61 -38.93
C ALA A 10 -23.14 -28.69 -37.88
N GLY A 11 -22.06 -28.03 -38.31
CA GLY A 11 -22.04 -26.58 -38.57
C GLY A 11 -22.17 -25.62 -37.38
N ALA A 12 -21.15 -24.79 -37.16
CA ALA A 12 -21.24 -23.34 -37.35
C ALA A 12 -19.89 -22.67 -37.03
N ALA A 13 -19.58 -21.70 -37.87
CA ALA A 13 -18.82 -20.48 -37.60
C ALA A 13 -17.57 -20.59 -36.73
N GLY A 14 -16.42 -20.35 -37.36
CA GLY A 14 -15.28 -19.75 -36.69
C GLY A 14 -15.72 -18.42 -36.09
N ASP A 15 -16.05 -18.45 -34.81
CA ASP A 15 -16.08 -17.27 -33.97
C ASP A 15 -14.63 -16.99 -33.61
N HIS A 16 -14.01 -16.06 -34.32
CA HIS A 16 -12.81 -15.40 -33.83
C HIS A 16 -13.20 -14.45 -32.70
N SER A 17 -13.78 -15.01 -31.63
CA SER A 17 -13.77 -14.33 -30.34
C SER A 17 -12.33 -14.37 -29.91
N HIS A 18 -11.66 -13.23 -30.07
CA HIS A 18 -10.46 -12.96 -29.30
C HIS A 18 -10.91 -12.78 -27.85
N ASP A 19 -11.28 -13.89 -27.21
CA ASP A 19 -11.28 -13.98 -25.77
C ASP A 19 -9.81 -13.82 -25.40
N VAL A 20 -9.42 -12.57 -25.17
CA VAL A 20 -8.19 -12.27 -24.45
C VAL A 20 -8.47 -12.78 -23.04
N VAL A 21 -8.23 -14.08 -22.85
CA VAL A 21 -7.97 -14.64 -21.54
C VAL A 21 -6.68 -13.95 -21.12
N ILE A 22 -6.83 -12.83 -20.41
CA ILE A 22 -5.77 -12.32 -19.58
C ILE A 22 -5.59 -13.41 -18.54
N ASP A 23 -4.67 -14.33 -18.79
CA ASP A 23 -4.09 -15.13 -17.73
C ASP A 23 -3.55 -14.13 -16.71
N VAL A 24 -4.32 -13.89 -15.64
CA VAL A 24 -3.82 -13.32 -14.39
C VAL A 24 -2.99 -14.41 -13.69
N GLY A 25 -2.04 -14.97 -14.44
CA GLY A 25 -0.94 -15.80 -13.97
C GLY A 25 0.36 -14.98 -13.85
N GLY A 26 0.26 -13.65 -13.95
CA GLY A 26 1.34 -12.75 -13.59
C GLY A 26 1.38 -12.60 -12.08
N ALA A 27 2.52 -12.90 -11.46
CA ALA A 27 2.80 -12.48 -10.10
C ALA A 27 2.32 -11.04 -9.92
N THR A 28 1.27 -10.82 -9.14
CA THR A 28 0.83 -9.48 -8.79
C THR A 28 1.99 -8.86 -8.03
N THR A 29 2.75 -8.00 -8.70
CA THR A 29 3.79 -7.22 -8.06
C THR A 29 3.08 -6.28 -7.09
N SER A 30 3.01 -6.67 -5.83
CA SER A 30 2.55 -5.81 -4.75
C SER A 30 3.34 -4.50 -4.81
N SER A 31 2.66 -3.37 -4.76
CA SER A 31 3.27 -2.04 -4.73
C SER A 31 3.02 -1.36 -3.40
N CYS A 32 3.91 -0.44 -3.03
CA CYS A 32 3.77 0.36 -1.83
C CYS A 32 2.56 1.29 -1.96
N VAL A 33 1.66 1.29 -0.96
CA VAL A 33 0.47 2.18 -0.97
C VAL A 33 0.81 3.67 -0.86
N VAL A 34 2.08 4.01 -0.60
CA VAL A 34 2.54 5.40 -0.43
C VAL A 34 3.28 5.91 -1.67
N CYS A 35 4.32 5.21 -2.12
CA CYS A 35 5.12 5.64 -3.28
C CYS A 35 4.78 4.93 -4.59
N MET A 36 3.89 3.94 -4.57
CA MET A 36 3.53 3.08 -5.73
C MET A 36 4.69 2.28 -6.33
N GLU A 37 5.86 2.28 -5.70
CA GLU A 37 7.02 1.49 -6.12
C GLU A 37 6.86 -0.01 -5.75
N PRO A 38 7.61 -0.92 -6.39
CA PRO A 38 7.58 -2.35 -6.08
C PRO A 38 7.86 -2.63 -4.60
N LEU A 39 7.02 -3.47 -4.00
CA LEU A 39 7.05 -3.76 -2.58
C LEU A 39 7.85 -5.04 -2.30
N GLU A 40 9.18 -4.96 -2.42
CA GLU A 40 10.05 -6.09 -2.06
C GLU A 40 10.19 -6.23 -0.54
N TRP A 41 10.32 -5.09 0.15
CA TRP A 41 10.51 -4.99 1.60
C TRP A 41 9.45 -4.11 2.21
N ALA A 42 8.73 -4.66 3.18
CA ALA A 42 7.55 -4.03 3.75
C ALA A 42 7.60 -3.98 5.28
N ALA A 43 7.07 -2.89 5.83
CA ALA A 43 6.87 -2.73 7.26
C ALA A 43 5.47 -3.24 7.65
N ILE A 44 5.42 -4.33 8.41
CA ILE A 44 4.19 -4.86 9.01
C ILE A 44 4.09 -4.44 10.48
N GLY A 45 2.89 -4.05 10.93
CA GLY A 45 2.60 -3.74 12.33
C GLY A 45 1.58 -4.70 12.98
N PRO A 46 1.29 -4.53 14.28
CA PRO A 46 0.28 -5.33 15.00
C PRO A 46 -1.11 -5.34 14.37
N CYS A 47 -1.43 -4.33 13.57
CA CYS A 47 -2.68 -4.23 12.82
C CYS A 47 -2.74 -5.13 11.58
N GLY A 48 -1.68 -5.87 11.25
CA GLY A 48 -1.64 -6.79 10.10
C GLY A 48 -1.30 -6.14 8.75
N HIS A 49 -1.59 -4.85 8.56
CA HIS A 49 -1.18 -4.14 7.34
C HIS A 49 0.34 -4.17 7.14
N GLY A 50 0.76 -4.56 5.93
CA GLY A 50 2.15 -4.80 5.53
C GLY A 50 2.43 -4.32 4.10
N ASP A 51 1.76 -3.24 3.70
CA ASP A 51 1.72 -2.75 2.31
C ASP A 51 2.52 -1.46 2.09
N VAL A 52 3.42 -1.14 3.05
CA VAL A 52 4.23 0.09 3.04
C VAL A 52 5.70 -0.29 2.97
N CYS A 53 6.42 0.22 1.98
CA CYS A 53 7.82 -0.10 1.79
C CYS A 53 8.69 0.41 2.95
N ALA A 54 9.87 -0.19 3.13
CA ALA A 54 10.81 0.20 4.18
C ALA A 54 11.15 1.71 4.17
N GLY A 55 11.31 2.30 2.97
CA GLY A 55 11.60 3.73 2.80
C GLY A 55 10.46 4.64 3.24
N CYS A 56 9.23 4.40 2.77
CA CYS A 56 8.06 5.17 3.20
C CYS A 56 7.77 4.99 4.69
N ALA A 57 7.93 3.77 5.20
CA ALA A 57 7.79 3.50 6.63
C ALA A 57 8.85 4.26 7.46
N LEU A 58 10.10 4.34 6.99
CA LEU A 58 11.14 5.16 7.60
C LEU A 58 10.72 6.62 7.62
N HIS A 59 10.27 7.15 6.48
CA HIS A 59 9.91 8.56 6.35
C HIS A 59 8.77 8.95 7.31
N ILE A 60 7.69 8.16 7.35
CA ILE A 60 6.55 8.39 8.24
C ILE A 60 6.97 8.30 9.72
N ARG A 61 7.78 7.30 10.08
CA ARG A 61 8.06 6.99 11.49
C ARG A 61 9.18 7.82 12.08
N VAL A 62 10.19 8.15 11.27
CA VAL A 62 11.38 8.90 11.70
C VAL A 62 11.22 10.39 11.43
N PHE A 63 10.88 10.79 10.20
CA PHE A 63 10.86 12.22 9.83
C PHE A 63 9.54 12.90 10.20
N GLN A 64 8.41 12.19 10.06
CA GLN A 64 7.10 12.72 10.48
C GLN A 64 6.75 12.35 11.93
N ASN A 65 7.60 11.57 12.61
CA ASN A 65 7.38 11.07 13.98
C ASN A 65 5.98 10.43 14.20
N ASN A 66 5.43 9.79 13.18
CA ASN A 66 4.10 9.18 13.23
C ASN A 66 4.20 7.66 13.39
N ARG A 67 3.78 7.14 14.55
CA ARG A 67 3.81 5.71 14.88
C ARG A 67 2.46 5.01 14.69
N ARG A 68 1.55 5.59 13.93
CA ARG A 68 0.29 4.96 13.51
C ARG A 68 0.46 4.28 12.17
N CYS A 69 -0.31 3.22 11.91
CA CYS A 69 -0.46 2.67 10.57
C CYS A 69 -1.06 3.75 9.65
N CYS A 70 -0.47 4.00 8.47
CA CYS A 70 -1.02 4.97 7.52
C CYS A 70 -2.30 4.49 6.83
N ILE A 71 -2.61 3.19 6.91
CA ILE A 71 -3.81 2.59 6.34
C ILE A 71 -4.98 2.69 7.33
N CYS A 72 -4.86 2.06 8.51
CA CYS A 72 -5.97 1.99 9.46
C CYS A 72 -5.84 2.91 10.68
N ARG A 73 -4.77 3.69 10.80
CA ARG A 73 -4.49 4.60 11.93
C ARG A 73 -4.31 3.94 13.30
N ALA A 74 -4.31 2.60 13.37
CA ALA A 74 -4.03 1.85 14.59
C ALA A 74 -2.63 2.18 15.15
N PRO A 75 -2.45 2.20 16.48
CA PRO A 75 -1.15 2.47 17.10
C PRO A 75 -0.18 1.31 16.87
N CYS A 76 0.84 1.52 16.03
CA CYS A 76 1.87 0.54 15.71
C CYS A 76 3.21 0.99 16.30
N ARG A 77 3.38 0.86 17.62
CA ARG A 77 4.60 1.34 18.32
C ARG A 77 5.87 0.61 17.87
N VAL A 78 5.73 -0.65 17.48
CA VAL A 78 6.78 -1.52 16.93
C VAL A 78 6.26 -2.08 15.62
N VAL A 79 7.13 -2.14 14.62
CA VAL A 79 6.88 -2.80 13.32
C VAL A 79 8.04 -3.76 13.01
N VAL A 80 7.83 -4.66 12.07
CA VAL A 80 8.89 -5.50 11.49
C VAL A 80 9.01 -5.15 10.01
N VAL A 81 10.22 -4.86 9.57
CA VAL A 81 10.58 -4.75 8.16
C VAL A 81 11.13 -6.09 7.73
N THR A 82 10.44 -6.73 6.79
CA THR A 82 10.72 -8.07 6.26
C THR A 82 10.37 -8.07 4.78
N SER A 83 10.76 -9.12 4.04
CA SER A 83 10.31 -9.30 2.66
C SER A 83 8.78 -9.36 2.59
N HIS A 84 8.19 -8.79 1.55
CA HIS A 84 6.72 -8.82 1.37
C HIS A 84 6.22 -10.27 1.18
N GLY A 85 7.02 -11.12 0.52
CA GLY A 85 6.73 -12.55 0.42
C GLY A 85 6.58 -13.24 1.77
N ALA A 86 7.40 -12.88 2.77
CA ALA A 86 7.26 -13.42 4.13
C ALA A 86 5.98 -12.94 4.84
N ILE A 87 5.52 -11.72 4.56
CA ILE A 87 4.23 -11.20 5.07
C ILE A 87 3.07 -11.96 4.45
N VAL A 88 3.09 -12.14 3.12
CA VAL A 88 2.06 -12.88 2.40
C VAL A 88 2.03 -14.34 2.87
N ALA A 89 3.18 -14.98 3.04
CA ALA A 89 3.27 -16.34 3.57
C ALA A 89 2.71 -16.43 5.00
N ALA A 90 3.06 -15.49 5.87
CA ALA A 90 2.53 -15.42 7.24
C ALA A 90 1.00 -15.22 7.26
N ALA A 91 0.46 -14.37 6.37
CA ALA A 91 -0.97 -14.15 6.24
C ALA A 91 -1.71 -15.38 5.69
N ALA A 92 -1.16 -16.02 4.66
CA ALA A 92 -1.70 -17.24 4.07
C ALA A 92 -1.74 -18.41 5.07
N ALA A 93 -0.78 -18.47 5.98
CA ALA A 93 -0.77 -19.43 7.09
C ALA A 93 -1.74 -19.06 8.24
N GLY A 94 -2.55 -18.00 8.10
CA GLY A 94 -3.48 -17.52 9.12
C GLY A 94 -2.81 -16.82 10.32
N GLY A 95 -1.49 -16.62 10.26
CA GLY A 95 -0.70 -16.14 11.38
C GLY A 95 -0.40 -14.64 11.38
N GLY A 96 -0.37 -13.98 10.21
CA GLY A 96 -0.18 -12.53 10.05
C GLY A 96 0.92 -11.93 10.94
N TRP A 97 0.59 -10.85 11.65
CA TRP A 97 1.51 -10.23 12.62
C TRP A 97 1.99 -11.18 13.72
N PRO A 98 1.13 -11.97 14.40
CA PRO A 98 1.59 -12.98 15.37
C PRO A 98 2.70 -13.91 14.83
N ALA A 99 2.57 -14.38 13.59
CA ALA A 99 3.61 -15.22 12.97
C ALA A 99 4.93 -14.47 12.78
N VAL A 100 4.89 -13.25 12.23
CA VAL A 100 6.09 -12.43 12.01
C VAL A 100 6.75 -12.03 13.33
N SER A 101 5.96 -11.69 14.34
CA SER A 101 6.46 -11.18 15.63
C SER A 101 6.88 -12.27 16.62
N SER A 102 6.50 -13.53 16.39
CA SER A 102 6.77 -14.65 17.30
C SER A 102 8.25 -14.88 17.62
N ARG A 103 9.15 -14.55 16.68
CA ARG A 103 10.60 -14.72 16.83
C ARG A 103 11.32 -13.46 17.30
N LEU A 104 10.60 -12.38 17.58
CA LEU A 104 11.24 -11.13 17.99
C LEU A 104 11.92 -11.28 19.35
N PRO A 105 13.16 -10.76 19.51
CA PRO A 105 13.88 -10.85 20.76
C PRO A 105 13.13 -10.15 21.89
N MET A 106 12.94 -10.84 23.00
CA MET A 106 12.27 -10.30 24.18
C MET A 106 13.25 -9.58 25.11
N SER A 107 12.77 -8.52 25.76
CA SER A 107 13.48 -7.79 26.80
C SER A 107 13.50 -8.62 28.09
N ARG A 108 14.65 -8.68 28.75
CA ARG A 108 14.79 -9.28 30.09
C ARG A 108 14.34 -8.34 31.23
N THR A 109 13.79 -7.18 30.90
CA THR A 109 13.33 -6.21 31.91
C THR A 109 12.04 -6.67 32.57
N ARG A 110 11.83 -6.25 33.83
CA ARG A 110 10.66 -6.60 34.66
C ARG A 110 9.30 -6.24 34.04
N ARG A 111 9.30 -5.33 33.05
CA ARG A 111 8.09 -4.83 32.37
C ARG A 111 7.70 -5.65 31.14
N GLY A 112 8.52 -6.60 30.72
CA GLY A 112 8.30 -7.42 29.52
C GLY A 112 8.36 -6.63 28.21
N GLY A 113 8.04 -7.30 27.09
CA GLY A 113 8.01 -6.74 25.74
C GLY A 113 9.30 -6.98 24.94
N TYR A 114 9.40 -6.40 23.74
CA TYR A 114 10.53 -6.61 22.83
C TYR A 114 11.81 -5.89 23.28
N SER A 115 12.97 -6.47 22.96
CA SER A 115 14.29 -5.88 23.20
C SER A 115 14.58 -4.78 22.18
N ARG A 116 14.23 -3.55 22.56
CA ARG A 116 14.36 -2.33 21.74
C ARG A 116 15.73 -1.65 21.94
N ARG A 117 16.81 -2.42 21.80
CA ARG A 117 18.20 -1.92 21.86
C ARG A 117 18.69 -1.69 20.44
N GLU A 118 19.18 -0.48 20.14
CA GLU A 118 19.78 -0.15 18.84
C GLU A 118 20.81 -1.19 18.40
N GLY A 119 20.80 -1.56 17.12
CA GLY A 119 21.76 -2.51 16.55
C GLY A 119 21.26 -3.94 16.57
N ARG A 120 22.20 -4.89 16.52
CA ARG A 120 21.89 -6.32 16.47
C ARG A 120 21.32 -6.80 17.81
N VAL A 121 20.20 -7.51 17.73
CA VAL A 121 19.49 -8.13 18.86
C VAL A 121 19.01 -9.51 18.41
N GLY A 122 19.71 -10.56 18.87
CA GLY A 122 19.45 -11.92 18.37
C GLY A 122 19.74 -12.02 16.87
N GLU A 123 18.77 -12.55 16.12
CA GLU A 123 18.83 -12.65 14.65
C GLU A 123 18.33 -11.39 13.94
N TYR A 124 17.79 -10.42 14.68
CA TYR A 124 17.23 -9.19 14.12
C TYR A 124 18.14 -7.98 14.36
N TRP A 125 17.92 -6.92 13.61
CA TRP A 125 18.48 -5.59 13.88
C TRP A 125 17.36 -4.63 14.26
N TYR A 126 17.56 -3.84 15.30
CA TYR A 126 16.56 -2.89 15.77
C TYR A 126 17.01 -1.45 15.53
N HIS A 127 16.14 -0.66 14.88
CA HIS A 127 16.33 0.78 14.67
C HIS A 127 15.41 1.57 15.61
N THR A 128 16.01 2.28 16.56
CA THR A 128 15.32 2.93 17.69
C THR A 128 14.45 4.10 17.23
N GLY A 129 14.96 4.91 16.30
CA GLY A 129 14.21 6.04 15.74
C GLY A 129 12.94 5.58 15.04
N MET A 130 13.05 4.52 14.24
CA MET A 130 11.91 3.96 13.49
C MET A 130 11.00 3.11 14.38
N GLY A 131 11.52 2.55 15.49
CA GLY A 131 10.82 1.54 16.26
C GLY A 131 10.51 0.32 15.40
N ALA A 132 11.51 -0.16 14.67
CA ALA A 132 11.38 -1.25 13.71
C ALA A 132 12.46 -2.31 13.95
N PHE A 133 12.06 -3.58 13.87
CA PHE A 133 12.98 -4.69 13.70
C PHE A 133 13.16 -4.99 12.21
N PHE A 134 14.37 -5.39 11.82
CA PHE A 134 14.73 -5.82 10.49
C PHE A 134 15.27 -7.24 10.61
N ASP A 135 14.83 -8.15 9.75
CA ASP A 135 15.41 -9.50 9.61
C ASP A 135 16.55 -9.56 8.58
N ASP A 136 16.81 -8.45 7.88
CA ASP A 136 17.94 -8.28 6.97
C ASP A 136 18.84 -7.10 7.36
N GLU A 137 20.14 -7.35 7.40
CA GLU A 137 21.15 -6.35 7.80
C GLU A 137 21.27 -5.19 6.82
N ARG A 138 21.11 -5.46 5.52
CA ARG A 138 21.26 -4.44 4.48
C ARG A 138 20.12 -3.44 4.55
N GLN A 139 18.89 -3.91 4.76
CA GLN A 139 17.73 -3.05 4.98
C GLN A 139 17.87 -2.20 6.25
N TYR A 140 18.38 -2.79 7.33
CA TYR A 140 18.69 -2.04 8.55
C TYR A 140 19.77 -0.97 8.30
N ALA A 141 20.87 -1.32 7.63
CA ALA A 141 21.96 -0.41 7.33
C ALA A 141 21.50 0.74 6.42
N ALA A 142 20.70 0.43 5.40
CA ALA A 142 20.10 1.42 4.51
C ALA A 142 19.17 2.39 5.27
N ALA A 143 18.29 1.86 6.12
CA ALA A 143 17.40 2.69 6.95
C ALA A 143 18.18 3.58 7.92
N LYS A 144 19.24 3.05 8.56
CA LYS A 144 20.11 3.83 9.45
C LYS A 144 20.88 4.91 8.70
N ALA A 145 21.39 4.62 7.50
CA ALA A 145 22.08 5.60 6.67
C ALA A 145 21.13 6.72 6.24
N ALA A 146 19.95 6.38 5.72
CA ALA A 146 18.93 7.34 5.32
C ALA A 146 18.47 8.22 6.50
N ALA A 147 18.25 7.64 7.67
CA ALA A 147 17.88 8.39 8.88
C ALA A 147 18.93 9.45 9.27
N ARG A 148 20.23 9.21 8.98
CA ARG A 148 21.32 10.16 9.26
C ARG A 148 21.39 11.29 8.23
N LEU A 149 21.03 11.01 6.98
CA LEU A 149 21.01 12.01 5.91
C LEU A 149 19.84 13.00 6.07
N GLY A 150 18.76 12.58 6.74
CA GLY A 150 17.55 13.39 6.90
C GLY A 150 16.48 13.05 5.85
N PRO A 151 15.32 13.72 5.89
CA PRO A 151 14.29 13.51 4.88
C PRO A 151 14.84 13.91 3.50
N PRO A 152 14.46 13.20 2.42
CA PRO A 152 14.76 13.68 1.08
C PRO A 152 14.21 15.11 0.92
N PRO A 153 14.89 15.98 0.14
CA PRO A 153 14.35 17.30 -0.15
C PRO A 153 12.94 17.14 -0.71
N CYS A 154 11.98 17.86 -0.14
CA CYS A 154 10.70 18.02 -0.80
C CYS A 154 10.98 18.78 -2.10
N GLY A 155 10.77 18.12 -3.25
CA GLY A 155 10.70 18.85 -4.51
C GLY A 155 9.62 19.90 -4.37
N ASP A 156 9.93 21.14 -4.73
CA ASP A 156 8.95 22.19 -4.86
C ASP A 156 7.87 21.69 -5.82
N ALA A 157 6.61 21.82 -5.44
CA ALA A 157 5.45 21.31 -6.17
C ALA A 157 5.27 21.90 -7.60
N ASN A 158 6.26 22.63 -8.09
CA ASN A 158 6.33 23.26 -9.39
C ASN A 158 7.27 22.52 -10.39
N GLU A 159 7.99 21.47 -9.96
CA GLU A 159 8.72 20.60 -10.87
C GLU A 159 7.81 19.48 -11.37
N ASN A 160 6.93 19.80 -12.34
CA ASN A 160 6.49 18.76 -13.25
C ASN A 160 7.72 18.38 -14.10
N PRO A 161 8.22 17.12 -14.05
CA PRO A 161 9.23 16.70 -14.99
C PRO A 161 8.68 16.93 -16.41
N PRO A 162 9.50 17.42 -17.37
CA PRO A 162 9.04 17.64 -18.73
C PRO A 162 8.41 16.34 -19.24
N PRO A 163 7.27 16.41 -19.95
CA PRO A 163 6.66 15.22 -20.51
C PRO A 163 7.71 14.47 -21.36
N PRO A 164 7.71 13.12 -21.32
CA PRO A 164 8.64 12.35 -22.14
C PRO A 164 8.50 12.75 -23.61
N PRO A 165 9.59 12.71 -24.40
CA PRO A 165 9.52 13.02 -25.82
C PRO A 165 8.49 12.11 -26.50
N PRO A 166 7.69 12.64 -27.45
CA PRO A 166 6.69 11.84 -28.14
C PRO A 166 7.37 10.67 -28.88
N PRO A 167 6.75 9.48 -28.90
CA PRO A 167 7.25 8.36 -29.70
C PRO A 167 7.27 8.72 -31.21
N PRO A 168 8.18 8.13 -32.00
CA PRO A 168 8.24 8.36 -33.44
C PRO A 168 6.92 7.93 -34.12
N PRO A 169 6.46 8.65 -35.16
CA PRO A 169 5.15 8.42 -35.75
C PRO A 169 5.08 7.05 -36.48
N PRO A 170 4.00 6.27 -36.28
CA PRO A 170 3.69 5.17 -37.18
C PRO A 170 3.18 5.71 -38.53
N THR A 171 3.61 5.07 -39.62
CA THR A 171 3.19 5.34 -40.98
C THR A 171 1.67 5.19 -41.15
N THR A 172 1.09 6.21 -41.78
CA THR A 172 -0.33 6.46 -42.09
C THR A 172 -1.12 5.28 -42.65
N THR A 173 -2.34 5.06 -42.16
CA THR A 173 -3.52 4.79 -43.02
C THR A 173 -4.78 5.39 -42.40
N THR A 174 -5.43 6.22 -43.21
CA THR A 174 -6.66 7.00 -43.06
C THR A 174 -7.91 6.18 -42.70
N ARG A 175 -8.69 6.59 -41.68
CA ARG A 175 -10.14 6.86 -41.86
C ARG A 175 -10.84 7.53 -40.66
N THR A 176 -11.53 8.61 -41.03
CA THR A 176 -12.81 9.14 -40.54
C THR A 176 -12.95 9.63 -39.09
N ARG A 177 -12.99 10.96 -39.02
CA ARG A 177 -13.58 11.85 -38.01
C ARG A 177 -15.03 11.47 -37.66
N THR A 178 -15.29 11.28 -36.36
CA THR A 178 -16.51 11.74 -35.67
C THR A 178 -16.09 12.25 -34.30
N GLY A 179 -16.32 13.54 -34.06
CA GLY A 179 -16.10 14.15 -32.75
C GLY A 179 -17.30 13.93 -31.85
N VAL A 180 -17.03 13.65 -30.57
CA VAL A 180 -17.90 14.02 -29.45
C VAL A 180 -16.97 14.40 -28.30
N SER A 181 -16.94 15.70 -27.99
CA SER A 181 -16.29 16.22 -26.79
C SER A 181 -17.15 15.86 -25.57
N ASN A 182 -16.57 15.20 -24.57
CA ASN A 182 -17.13 15.17 -23.22
C ASN A 182 -16.09 15.78 -22.28
N SER A 183 -16.36 17.01 -21.88
CA SER A 183 -15.68 17.74 -20.82
C SER A 183 -16.55 17.69 -19.56
N ASP A 184 -15.88 17.73 -18.42
CA ASP A 184 -16.35 18.25 -17.13
C ASP A 184 -17.06 17.28 -16.18
N GLY A 185 -16.30 16.87 -15.15
CA GLY A 185 -16.78 16.18 -13.97
C GLY A 185 -15.90 16.39 -12.73
N GLN A 186 -15.15 17.49 -12.62
CA GLN A 186 -14.48 17.90 -11.39
C GLN A 186 -15.34 18.93 -10.65
N GLY A 187 -16.25 18.46 -9.80
CA GLY A 187 -17.05 19.34 -8.95
C GLY A 187 -17.94 18.57 -7.98
N SER A 188 -17.37 17.92 -6.95
CA SER A 188 -18.20 17.36 -5.86
C SER A 188 -17.49 17.03 -4.53
N LEU A 189 -16.17 16.89 -4.48
CA LEU A 189 -15.53 16.39 -3.24
C LEU A 189 -15.22 17.46 -2.19
N LEU A 190 -14.95 18.71 -2.60
CA LEU A 190 -14.72 19.81 -1.64
C LEU A 190 -16.02 20.26 -0.97
N THR A 191 -17.13 20.29 -1.71
CA THR A 191 -18.44 20.69 -1.17
C THR A 191 -19.08 19.64 -0.26
N GLN A 192 -18.73 18.35 -0.40
CA GLN A 192 -19.20 17.29 0.50
C GLN A 192 -18.54 17.34 1.88
N ARG A 193 -17.24 17.67 1.95
CA ARG A 193 -16.51 17.77 3.21
C ARG A 193 -16.96 18.95 4.05
N GLU A 194 -17.16 20.11 3.43
CA GLU A 194 -17.68 21.32 4.10
C GLU A 194 -19.13 21.14 4.58
N LYS A 195 -19.96 20.43 3.80
CA LYS A 195 -21.33 20.09 4.21
C LYS A 195 -21.39 19.12 5.39
N MET A 196 -20.46 18.15 5.47
CA MET A 196 -20.39 17.24 6.62
C MET A 196 -19.93 17.97 7.90
N GLU A 197 -18.96 18.89 7.81
CA GLU A 197 -18.54 19.68 8.97
C GLU A 197 -19.65 20.61 9.48
N ALA A 198 -20.40 21.25 8.57
CA ALA A 198 -21.55 22.08 8.93
C ALA A 198 -22.68 21.27 9.60
N LEU A 199 -22.99 20.07 9.08
CA LEU A 199 -24.02 19.20 9.67
C LEU A 199 -23.65 18.72 11.08
N VAL A 200 -22.39 18.33 11.30
CA VAL A 200 -21.92 17.92 12.62
C VAL A 200 -21.99 19.09 13.60
N PHE A 201 -21.59 20.30 13.19
CA PHE A 201 -21.64 21.47 14.04
C PHE A 201 -23.08 21.84 14.43
N ILE A 202 -24.02 21.82 13.47
CA ILE A 202 -25.44 22.06 13.72
C ILE A 202 -26.01 21.03 14.70
N LEU A 203 -25.71 19.74 14.51
CA LEU A 203 -26.17 18.68 15.42
C LEU A 203 -25.66 18.88 16.85
N VAL A 204 -24.39 19.21 17.02
CA VAL A 204 -23.80 19.47 18.34
C VAL A 204 -24.46 20.66 19.02
N VAL A 205 -24.68 21.76 18.30
CA VAL A 205 -25.34 22.95 18.84
C VAL A 205 -26.79 22.65 19.23
N VAL A 206 -27.54 21.92 18.40
CA VAL A 206 -28.94 21.54 18.70
C VAL A 206 -29.00 20.67 19.95
N VAL A 207 -28.12 19.66 20.07
CA VAL A 207 -28.06 18.80 21.26
C VAL A 207 -27.75 19.62 22.52
N ILE A 208 -26.80 20.56 22.45
CA ILE A 208 -26.48 21.43 23.58
C ILE A 208 -27.69 22.29 23.98
N LEU A 209 -28.37 22.91 23.02
CA LEU A 209 -29.55 23.75 23.30
C LEU A 209 -30.70 22.95 23.89
N VAL A 210 -30.92 21.73 23.40
CA VAL A 210 -31.90 20.79 23.97
C VAL A 210 -31.53 20.48 25.42
N VAL A 211 -30.30 20.05 25.70
CA VAL A 211 -29.85 19.75 27.06
C VAL A 211 -30.01 20.95 28.00
N MET A 212 -29.66 22.16 27.55
CA MET A 212 -29.82 23.38 28.34
C MET A 212 -31.28 23.80 28.57
N ALA A 213 -32.22 23.31 27.76
CA ALA A 213 -33.66 23.57 27.96
C ALA A 213 -34.32 22.60 28.94
N PHE A 214 -33.65 21.48 29.28
CA PHE A 214 -34.14 20.43 30.18
C PHE A 214 -33.40 20.39 31.53
N VAL A 215 -32.51 21.34 31.80
CA VAL A 215 -31.79 21.56 33.07
C VAL A 215 -32.23 22.90 33.66
#